data_AF-A0A970J8G3-F1
#
_entry.id   AF-A0A970J8G3-F1
#
_cell.length_a   1.000
_cell.length_b   1.000
_cell.length_c   1.000
_cell.angle_alpha   90.00
_cell.angle_beta   90.00
_cell.angle_gamma   90.00
#
_symmetry.space_group_name_H-M   'P 1'
#
loop_
_entity.id
_entity.type
_entity.pdbx_description
1 polymer ?
#
loop_
_entity_poly.entity_id
_entity_poly.type
_entity_poly.pdbx_seq_one_letter_code
_entity_poly.pdbx_strand_id
1 'polypeptide(L)'
;MRNFIVLLLCSMVLFSSCSIKENQLVIINDSDNSKNKPSAKLKDWQIETVSQKALIEKNKQVIEKIDKDIVPLAISPDYETVICYKSIKDDNADTINNMIIAGNMVQKMELFIYNTTNGAYKSLGQFMSIKSFQFDQEGKQWAFIDGDNNVYIYNLENERLNKVIEKHNYRDFNTICWSRDSKRLMFDNRMIFDIASKEFVSIAADSYTPFIRMEFSNNTFITEMKNNKYENIIALYNFDNKTYTQIADGYYKDSDNTNLLYTMDLMQGLKIVNLKTLESKTIEEGPVYCANLLKSTGEIIYTTLNSSFDDEIYLLVKINPETMVKQVFPLCTPTFYLSPAEDKLYFITNYSENSIIIDLETYRVDKIINKTDDEDLREIKSVVLKMFLLDYNFQGNFEEYEVEAKKIYTNTDCPVPQEALNNKLTDFKRFNTPLPSFQKEEYIPPDLKLYSINIKNNRASINIGRFFVNSIELIKIDNKWYITGFSTHPESKEVAQIRSIVQKHINDIMSGNKKEALKYWDEKEDSEHIENNRNIIENLINNKDKLVIEVGETELWAMSEPHRAESPSSATEARTKIIIKDGKNIIKYKIVLSRIYWDEFIIKTWDTDPLSVSQLY
;
A
#
# COMPACT_ATOMS: atom_id res chain seq x y z
N MET A 1 25.84 -9.20 58.62
CA MET A 1 27.11 -8.63 58.13
C MET A 1 27.58 -9.50 56.95
N ARG A 2 27.73 -8.87 55.78
CA ARG A 2 28.56 -9.29 54.63
C ARG A 2 28.13 -10.49 53.75
N ASN A 3 28.01 -10.16 52.46
CA ASN A 3 27.94 -10.94 51.21
C ASN A 3 28.68 -12.29 51.16
N PHE A 4 28.16 -13.23 50.36
CA PHE A 4 28.76 -13.95 49.20
C PHE A 4 27.79 -15.11 48.81
N ILE A 5 27.05 -15.04 47.69
CA ILE A 5 27.38 -15.54 46.33
C ILE A 5 27.45 -17.08 46.20
N VAL A 6 26.65 -17.59 45.25
CA VAL A 6 26.58 -18.93 44.59
C VAL A 6 25.65 -20.00 45.18
N LEU A 7 24.48 -20.13 44.51
CA LEU A 7 23.86 -21.36 43.97
C LEU A 7 22.48 -20.90 43.46
N LEU A 8 22.27 -20.37 42.25
CA LEU A 8 22.70 -20.81 40.91
C LEU A 8 22.45 -22.31 40.65
N LEU A 9 21.21 -22.73 40.93
CA LEU A 9 20.58 -23.91 40.35
C LEU A 9 19.06 -23.69 40.43
N CYS A 10 18.36 -23.95 39.32
CA CYS A 10 16.88 -23.97 39.17
C CYS A 10 16.16 -22.77 38.51
N SER A 11 16.80 -22.03 37.61
CA SER A 11 16.05 -21.21 36.63
C SER A 11 16.75 -21.05 35.28
N MET A 12 17.30 -22.15 34.74
CA MET A 12 17.36 -22.29 33.28
C MET A 12 15.97 -22.71 32.80
N VAL A 13 15.08 -21.74 32.63
CA VAL A 13 13.99 -21.91 31.68
C VAL A 13 14.65 -22.02 30.31
N LEU A 14 14.69 -23.24 29.80
CA LEU A 14 14.95 -23.54 28.41
C LEU A 14 13.87 -22.86 27.56
N PHE A 15 14.03 -21.57 27.28
CA PHE A 15 13.45 -20.95 26.09
C PHE A 15 14.30 -21.38 24.89
N SER A 16 14.25 -22.66 24.56
CA SER A 16 14.51 -23.10 23.20
C SER A 16 13.31 -22.66 22.37
N SER A 17 13.33 -21.41 21.90
CA SER A 17 12.52 -20.96 20.79
C SER A 17 12.92 -21.79 19.57
N CYS A 18 12.28 -22.94 19.36
CA CYS A 18 12.34 -23.64 18.09
C CYS A 18 11.66 -22.73 17.07
N SER A 19 12.45 -21.90 16.38
CA SER A 19 12.11 -21.47 15.03
C SER A 19 11.91 -22.75 14.22
N ILE A 20 10.67 -23.07 13.87
CA ILE A 20 10.39 -24.12 12.90
C ILE A 20 11.09 -23.67 11.62
N LYS A 21 12.09 -24.45 11.17
CA LYS A 21 12.77 -24.17 9.91
C LYS A 21 11.83 -24.53 8.76
N GLU A 22 11.92 -23.80 7.65
CA GLU A 22 11.33 -24.23 6.38
C GLU A 22 11.65 -25.73 6.14
N ASN A 23 10.67 -26.49 5.64
CA ASN A 23 10.75 -27.93 5.35
C ASN A 23 10.68 -28.89 6.54
N GLN A 24 10.18 -28.45 7.70
CA GLN A 24 9.84 -29.35 8.81
C GLN A 24 8.34 -29.65 8.87
N LEU A 25 7.99 -30.95 8.92
CA LEU A 25 6.64 -31.41 9.23
C LEU A 25 6.30 -31.04 10.68
N VAL A 26 5.18 -30.36 10.87
CA VAL A 26 4.69 -29.96 12.19
C VAL A 26 3.31 -30.58 12.43
N ILE A 27 3.15 -31.18 13.62
CA ILE A 27 1.91 -31.79 14.10
C ILE A 27 1.32 -30.82 15.13
N ILE A 28 0.08 -30.35 14.92
CA ILE A 28 -0.52 -29.29 15.74
C ILE A 28 -1.20 -29.83 17.02
N ASN A 29 -1.43 -31.15 17.16
CA ASN A 29 -1.97 -31.75 18.38
C ASN A 29 -1.28 -33.07 18.74
N ASP A 30 -0.62 -33.11 19.90
CA ASP A 30 -0.14 -34.34 20.55
C ASP A 30 -1.09 -34.63 21.74
N SER A 31 -2.20 -35.32 21.48
CA SER A 31 -3.04 -35.86 22.57
C SER A 31 -3.08 -37.38 22.62
N ASP A 32 -2.34 -38.08 21.76
CA ASP A 32 -2.25 -39.54 21.82
C ASP A 32 -0.81 -40.02 21.67
N ASN A 33 -0.28 -40.53 22.79
CA ASN A 33 0.88 -41.40 22.82
C ASN A 33 0.66 -42.58 21.86
N SER A 34 1.16 -42.48 20.63
CA SER A 34 1.40 -43.65 19.80
C SER A 34 2.76 -43.58 19.14
N LYS A 35 3.60 -44.52 19.56
CA LYS A 35 4.87 -44.86 18.93
C LYS A 35 4.59 -45.33 17.50
N ASN A 36 4.84 -44.45 16.53
CA ASN A 36 5.43 -44.75 15.22
C ASN A 36 5.44 -43.43 14.44
N LYS A 37 6.61 -42.79 14.36
CA LYS A 37 6.81 -41.55 13.59
C LYS A 37 7.19 -41.89 12.17
N PRO A 38 6.37 -41.60 11.13
CA PRO A 38 6.89 -41.42 9.79
C PRO A 38 7.38 -39.97 9.68
N SER A 39 8.66 -39.78 9.31
CA SER A 39 9.09 -38.49 8.78
C SER A 39 8.48 -38.33 7.39
N ALA A 40 7.29 -37.75 7.27
CA ALA A 40 6.76 -37.41 5.96
C ALA A 40 7.58 -36.22 5.43
N LYS A 41 8.58 -36.50 4.60
CA LYS A 41 9.19 -35.44 3.77
C LYS A 41 8.20 -35.15 2.65
N LEU A 42 8.23 -33.94 2.08
CA LEU A 42 7.41 -33.63 0.90
C LEU A 42 7.62 -34.63 -0.26
N LYS A 43 8.76 -35.32 -0.27
CA LYS A 43 9.08 -36.43 -1.19
C LYS A 43 8.11 -37.62 -1.11
N ASP A 44 7.38 -37.75 -0.01
CA ASP A 44 6.38 -38.81 0.21
C ASP A 44 4.98 -38.40 -0.28
N TRP A 45 4.83 -37.16 -0.78
CA TRP A 45 3.56 -36.62 -1.25
C TRP A 45 3.38 -36.99 -2.71
N GLN A 46 2.26 -37.63 -3.03
CA GLN A 46 1.90 -37.97 -4.40
C GLN A 46 1.42 -36.70 -5.10
N ILE A 47 2.28 -36.11 -5.93
CA ILE A 47 1.89 -35.01 -6.81
C ILE A 47 0.97 -35.60 -7.87
N GLU A 48 -0.34 -35.37 -7.72
CA GLU A 48 -1.28 -35.72 -8.77
C GLU A 48 -1.01 -34.81 -9.98
N THR A 49 -0.74 -35.42 -11.13
CA THR A 49 -0.48 -34.72 -12.39
C THR A 49 -1.69 -34.82 -13.29
N VAL A 50 -2.89 -34.53 -12.75
CA VAL A 50 -4.02 -34.21 -13.63
C VAL A 50 -3.52 -33.12 -14.56
N SER A 51 -3.51 -33.39 -15.87
CA SER A 51 -2.92 -32.46 -16.82
C SER A 51 -3.74 -31.17 -16.79
N GLN A 52 -3.24 -30.15 -16.10
CA GLN A 52 -3.92 -28.86 -16.02
C GLN A 52 -4.15 -28.29 -17.42
N LYS A 53 -3.29 -28.63 -18.39
CA LYS A 53 -3.50 -28.36 -19.82
C LYS A 53 -4.81 -28.92 -20.37
N ALA A 54 -5.22 -30.12 -19.97
CA ALA A 54 -6.49 -30.70 -20.37
C ALA A 54 -7.68 -29.95 -19.77
N LEU A 55 -7.55 -29.42 -18.54
CA LEU A 55 -8.57 -28.55 -17.93
C LEU A 55 -8.70 -27.24 -18.70
N ILE A 56 -7.57 -26.61 -19.05
CA ILE A 56 -7.55 -25.37 -19.86
C ILE A 56 -8.18 -25.59 -21.24
N GLU A 57 -7.86 -26.70 -21.92
CA GLU A 57 -8.46 -27.02 -23.22
C GLU A 57 -9.98 -27.23 -23.12
N LYS A 58 -10.45 -27.88 -22.04
CA LYS A 58 -11.88 -28.03 -21.78
C LYS A 58 -12.54 -26.67 -21.48
N ASN A 59 -11.87 -25.78 -20.75
CA ASN A 59 -12.34 -24.41 -20.51
C ASN A 59 -12.50 -23.66 -21.83
N LYS A 60 -11.54 -23.80 -22.76
CA LYS A 60 -11.59 -23.19 -24.10
C LYS A 60 -12.84 -23.60 -24.87
N GLN A 61 -13.14 -24.90 -24.92
CA GLN A 61 -14.34 -25.44 -25.59
C GLN A 61 -15.66 -24.90 -25.01
N VAL A 62 -15.69 -24.66 -23.69
CA VAL A 62 -16.86 -24.09 -23.02
C VAL A 62 -17.02 -22.61 -23.35
N ILE A 63 -15.92 -21.85 -23.29
CA ILE A 63 -15.90 -20.40 -23.49
C ILE A 63 -16.14 -20.01 -24.95
N GLU A 64 -15.78 -20.84 -25.93
CA GLU A 64 -16.01 -20.59 -27.36
C GLU A 64 -17.49 -20.34 -27.72
N LYS A 65 -18.42 -20.78 -26.86
CA LYS A 65 -19.87 -20.61 -27.04
C LYS A 65 -20.42 -19.30 -26.46
N ILE A 66 -19.59 -18.54 -25.74
CA ILE A 66 -19.97 -17.28 -25.08
C ILE A 66 -19.89 -16.14 -26.09
N ASP A 67 -20.79 -15.17 -25.96
CA ASP A 67 -20.82 -13.99 -26.82
C ASP A 67 -19.55 -13.16 -26.66
N LYS A 68 -19.05 -12.61 -27.77
CA LYS A 68 -17.74 -11.93 -27.83
C LYS A 68 -17.61 -10.70 -26.94
N ASP A 69 -18.73 -10.06 -26.58
CA ASP A 69 -18.78 -8.88 -25.72
C ASP A 69 -18.97 -9.22 -24.23
N ILE A 70 -19.02 -10.52 -23.90
CA ILE A 70 -19.13 -11.04 -22.54
C ILE A 70 -17.80 -11.70 -22.15
N VAL A 71 -17.29 -11.33 -20.99
CA VAL A 71 -15.99 -11.80 -20.50
C VAL A 71 -16.18 -12.96 -19.52
N PRO A 72 -15.60 -14.14 -19.77
CA PRO A 72 -15.63 -15.24 -18.80
C PRO A 72 -14.67 -14.96 -17.65
N LEU A 73 -15.14 -15.16 -16.41
CA LEU A 73 -14.37 -14.94 -15.18
C LEU A 73 -14.00 -16.25 -14.49
N ALA A 74 -14.95 -17.18 -14.39
CA ALA A 74 -14.76 -18.46 -13.71
C ALA A 74 -15.68 -19.54 -14.28
N ILE A 75 -15.28 -20.81 -14.21
CA ILE A 75 -16.08 -21.95 -14.64
C ILE A 75 -16.29 -22.87 -13.44
N SER A 76 -17.50 -23.36 -13.25
CA SER A 76 -17.81 -24.35 -12.20
C SER A 76 -17.05 -25.66 -12.45
N PRO A 77 -16.71 -26.43 -11.40
CA PRO A 77 -15.94 -27.68 -11.57
C PRO A 77 -16.61 -28.73 -12.48
N ASP A 78 -17.94 -28.71 -12.59
CA ASP A 78 -18.73 -29.57 -13.48
C ASP A 78 -18.81 -29.07 -14.94
N TYR A 79 -18.31 -27.85 -15.22
CA TYR A 79 -18.34 -27.18 -16.52
C TYR A 79 -19.74 -26.82 -17.03
N GLU A 80 -20.76 -26.87 -16.18
CA GLU A 80 -22.14 -26.56 -16.54
C GLU A 80 -22.47 -25.06 -16.43
N THR A 81 -21.67 -24.32 -15.66
CA THR A 81 -21.86 -22.90 -15.38
C THR A 81 -20.58 -22.10 -15.63
N VAL A 82 -20.72 -20.96 -16.32
CA VAL A 82 -19.67 -19.95 -16.43
C VAL A 82 -20.14 -18.65 -15.79
N ILE A 83 -19.35 -18.15 -14.84
CA ILE A 83 -19.50 -16.81 -14.31
C ILE A 83 -18.88 -15.85 -15.32
N CYS A 84 -19.66 -14.87 -15.77
CA CYS A 84 -19.23 -13.90 -16.76
C CYS A 84 -19.47 -12.48 -16.27
N TYR A 85 -18.83 -11.51 -16.91
CA TYR A 85 -19.12 -10.10 -16.68
C TYR A 85 -19.08 -9.28 -17.97
N LYS A 86 -19.67 -8.09 -17.89
CA LYS A 86 -19.51 -7.03 -18.87
C LYS A 86 -19.26 -5.71 -18.15
N SER A 87 -18.21 -5.00 -18.55
CA SER A 87 -17.93 -3.68 -18.00
C SER A 87 -19.03 -2.67 -18.36
N ILE A 88 -19.35 -1.78 -17.41
CA ILE A 88 -20.33 -0.71 -17.57
C ILE A 88 -19.64 0.64 -17.36
N LYS A 89 -20.09 1.65 -18.10
CA LYS A 89 -19.71 3.04 -17.85
C LYS A 89 -20.21 3.50 -16.48
N ASP A 90 -19.33 4.08 -15.66
CA ASP A 90 -19.69 4.57 -14.34
C ASP A 90 -18.75 5.70 -13.89
N ASP A 91 -19.30 6.90 -13.72
CA ASP A 91 -18.53 8.09 -13.35
C ASP A 91 -17.98 8.04 -11.91
N ASN A 92 -18.61 7.28 -11.02
CA ASN A 92 -18.11 7.13 -9.65
C ASN A 92 -16.84 6.28 -9.64
N ALA A 93 -16.83 5.16 -10.37
CA ALA A 93 -15.62 4.35 -10.57
C ALA A 93 -14.49 5.16 -11.21
N ASP A 94 -14.80 5.94 -12.25
CA ASP A 94 -13.84 6.86 -12.88
C ASP A 94 -13.29 7.87 -11.86
N THR A 95 -14.13 8.42 -10.99
CA THR A 95 -13.71 9.38 -9.95
C THR A 95 -12.78 8.72 -8.91
N ILE A 96 -13.05 7.48 -8.52
CA ILE A 96 -12.18 6.71 -7.62
C ILE A 96 -10.82 6.46 -8.28
N ASN A 97 -10.82 5.96 -9.52
CA ASN A 97 -9.59 5.67 -10.25
C ASN A 97 -8.77 6.93 -10.54
N ASN A 98 -9.44 8.06 -10.77
CA ASN A 98 -8.75 9.33 -10.96
C ASN A 98 -7.97 9.78 -9.72
N MET A 99 -8.30 9.30 -8.52
CA MET A 99 -7.53 9.57 -7.32
C MET A 99 -6.36 8.60 -7.12
N ILE A 100 -6.26 7.51 -7.88
CA ILE A 100 -5.15 6.55 -7.77
C ILE A 100 -3.90 7.14 -8.44
N ILE A 101 -2.80 7.20 -7.67
CA ILE A 101 -1.46 7.52 -8.15
C ILE A 101 -0.77 6.22 -8.62
N ALA A 102 -0.80 5.20 -7.77
CA ALA A 102 -0.33 3.84 -8.04
C ALA A 102 -1.25 2.86 -7.29
N GLY A 103 -1.81 1.84 -7.93
CA GLY A 103 -2.83 1.03 -7.27
C GLY A 103 -3.67 0.20 -8.23
N ASN A 104 -4.41 -0.75 -7.67
CA ASN A 104 -5.42 -1.49 -8.42
C ASN A 104 -6.61 -0.60 -8.78
N MET A 105 -7.10 -0.72 -10.01
CA MET A 105 -8.24 0.04 -10.51
C MET A 105 -9.55 -0.69 -10.20
N VAL A 106 -10.65 0.07 -10.19
CA VAL A 106 -12.01 -0.47 -10.06
C VAL A 106 -12.89 -0.06 -11.23
N GLN A 107 -13.83 -0.93 -11.62
CA GLN A 107 -14.82 -0.61 -12.65
C GLN A 107 -16.15 -1.24 -12.31
N LYS A 108 -17.24 -0.57 -12.67
CA LYS A 108 -18.57 -1.16 -12.55
C LYS A 108 -18.76 -2.21 -13.63
N MET A 109 -19.37 -3.32 -13.26
CA MET A 109 -19.66 -4.44 -14.15
C MET A 109 -21.04 -5.02 -13.89
N GLU A 110 -21.65 -5.57 -14.93
CA GLU A 110 -22.79 -6.46 -14.80
C GLU A 110 -22.27 -7.90 -14.77
N LEU A 111 -22.71 -8.67 -13.77
CA LEU A 111 -22.36 -10.08 -13.65
C LEU A 111 -23.48 -10.96 -14.21
N PHE A 112 -23.09 -12.06 -14.84
CA PHE A 112 -24.01 -13.03 -15.44
C PHE A 112 -23.58 -14.46 -15.13
N ILE A 113 -24.56 -15.35 -15.10
CA ILE A 113 -24.38 -16.79 -15.21
C ILE A 113 -24.69 -17.19 -16.64
N TYR A 114 -23.79 -17.93 -17.28
CA TYR A 114 -24.02 -18.62 -18.53
C TYR A 114 -24.13 -20.12 -18.28
N ASN A 115 -25.27 -20.72 -18.64
CA ASN A 115 -25.49 -22.16 -18.56
C ASN A 115 -25.01 -22.81 -19.86
N THR A 116 -24.02 -23.71 -19.76
CA THR A 116 -23.34 -24.28 -20.93
C THR A 116 -24.15 -25.37 -21.63
N THR A 117 -25.18 -25.90 -20.94
CA THR A 117 -26.06 -26.97 -21.43
C THR A 117 -27.16 -26.44 -22.34
N ASN A 118 -27.75 -25.28 -22.00
CA ASN A 118 -28.83 -24.68 -22.77
C ASN A 118 -28.49 -23.32 -23.41
N GLY A 119 -27.31 -22.76 -23.12
CA GLY A 119 -26.82 -21.49 -23.66
C GLY A 119 -27.51 -20.25 -23.08
N ALA A 120 -28.23 -20.36 -21.97
CA ALA A 120 -28.97 -19.24 -21.38
C ALA A 120 -28.09 -18.37 -20.48
N TYR A 121 -28.33 -17.05 -20.53
CA TYR A 121 -27.76 -16.09 -19.60
C TYR A 121 -28.75 -15.68 -18.52
N LYS A 122 -28.26 -15.52 -17.30
CA LYS A 122 -29.00 -14.97 -16.15
C LYS A 122 -28.19 -13.85 -15.52
N SER A 123 -28.73 -12.63 -15.48
CA SER A 123 -28.10 -11.51 -14.78
C SER A 123 -28.10 -11.75 -13.27
N LEU A 124 -26.96 -11.50 -12.64
CA LEU A 124 -26.79 -11.47 -11.18
C LEU A 124 -26.88 -10.05 -10.62
N GLY A 125 -26.87 -9.03 -11.47
CA GLY A 125 -26.90 -7.62 -11.11
C GLY A 125 -25.60 -6.87 -11.41
N GLN A 126 -25.52 -5.64 -10.93
CA GLN A 126 -24.38 -4.75 -11.14
C GLN A 126 -23.55 -4.61 -9.87
N PHE A 127 -22.23 -4.65 -10.02
CA PHE A 127 -21.27 -4.64 -8.92
C PHE A 127 -20.04 -3.82 -9.30
N MET A 128 -19.30 -3.36 -8.30
CA MET A 128 -17.92 -2.95 -8.53
C MET A 128 -17.03 -4.17 -8.75
N SER A 129 -15.98 -4.00 -9.56
CA SER A 129 -15.09 -5.08 -9.99
C SER A 129 -14.62 -5.97 -8.84
N ILE A 130 -14.70 -7.28 -9.07
CA ILE A 130 -14.43 -8.31 -8.07
C ILE A 130 -12.95 -8.31 -7.67
N LYS A 131 -12.69 -8.25 -6.36
CA LYS A 131 -11.32 -8.32 -5.80
C LYS A 131 -10.82 -9.75 -5.69
N SER A 132 -11.69 -10.66 -5.27
CA SER A 132 -11.40 -12.08 -5.07
C SER A 132 -12.68 -12.89 -5.17
N PHE A 133 -12.58 -14.10 -5.69
CA PHE A 133 -13.69 -15.03 -5.82
C PHE A 133 -13.21 -16.47 -5.71
N GLN A 134 -14.08 -17.39 -5.30
CA GLN A 134 -13.78 -18.81 -5.25
C GLN A 134 -15.07 -19.65 -5.23
N PHE A 135 -15.05 -20.78 -5.95
CA PHE A 135 -16.01 -21.85 -5.69
C PHE A 135 -15.68 -22.55 -4.37
N ASP A 136 -16.71 -23.06 -3.70
CA ASP A 136 -16.53 -23.96 -2.56
C ASP A 136 -16.00 -25.32 -3.02
N GLN A 137 -15.65 -26.19 -2.08
CA GLN A 137 -15.04 -27.49 -2.39
C GLN A 137 -15.94 -28.40 -3.24
N GLU A 138 -17.25 -28.31 -3.06
CA GLU A 138 -18.22 -29.10 -3.83
C GLU A 138 -18.58 -28.46 -5.17
N GLY A 139 -18.13 -27.23 -5.45
CA GLY A 139 -18.49 -26.48 -6.67
C GLY A 139 -19.94 -26.00 -6.72
N LYS A 140 -20.68 -26.07 -5.60
CA LYS A 140 -22.10 -25.73 -5.49
C LYS A 140 -22.35 -24.28 -5.11
N GLN A 141 -21.34 -23.62 -4.55
CA GLN A 141 -21.43 -22.23 -4.13
C GLN A 141 -20.26 -21.45 -4.68
N TRP A 142 -20.53 -20.23 -5.14
CA TRP A 142 -19.53 -19.29 -5.60
C TRP A 142 -19.58 -18.04 -4.72
N ALA A 143 -18.48 -17.75 -4.02
CA ALA A 143 -18.38 -16.55 -3.21
C ALA A 143 -17.44 -15.53 -3.85
N PHE A 144 -17.75 -14.25 -3.68
CA PHE A 144 -16.90 -13.17 -4.18
C PHE A 144 -16.98 -11.93 -3.30
N ILE A 145 -15.91 -11.13 -3.37
CA ILE A 145 -15.80 -9.81 -2.77
C ILE A 145 -15.86 -8.78 -3.91
N ASP A 146 -16.84 -7.88 -3.87
CA ASP A 146 -16.92 -6.78 -4.85
C ASP A 146 -15.93 -5.64 -4.53
N GLY A 147 -15.78 -4.71 -5.46
CA GLY A 147 -14.88 -3.55 -5.28
C GLY A 147 -15.27 -2.65 -4.09
N ASP A 148 -16.54 -2.71 -3.68
CA ASP A 148 -17.08 -2.00 -2.51
C ASP A 148 -16.88 -2.76 -1.19
N ASN A 149 -16.17 -3.89 -1.19
CA ASN A 149 -15.95 -4.79 -0.05
C ASN A 149 -17.23 -5.44 0.52
N ASN A 150 -18.30 -5.56 -0.27
CA ASN A 150 -19.40 -6.45 0.09
C ASN A 150 -19.05 -7.89 -0.29
N VAL A 151 -19.56 -8.84 0.50
CA VAL A 151 -19.36 -10.27 0.25
C VAL A 151 -20.68 -10.91 -0.14
N TYR A 152 -20.65 -11.69 -1.20
CA TYR A 152 -21.80 -12.41 -1.73
C TYR A 152 -21.52 -13.89 -1.85
N ILE A 153 -22.59 -14.68 -1.78
CA ILE A 153 -22.58 -16.11 -2.09
C ILE A 153 -23.70 -16.37 -3.10
N TYR A 154 -23.33 -16.92 -4.25
CA TYR A 154 -24.25 -17.48 -5.23
C TYR A 154 -24.34 -18.99 -5.04
N ASN A 155 -25.54 -19.50 -4.81
CA ASN A 155 -25.79 -20.94 -4.74
C ASN A 155 -26.25 -21.43 -6.12
N LEU A 156 -25.53 -22.40 -6.69
CA LEU A 156 -25.79 -22.91 -8.03
C LEU A 156 -27.04 -23.81 -8.08
N GLU A 157 -27.34 -24.55 -7.01
CA GLU A 157 -28.48 -25.49 -6.97
C GLU A 157 -29.84 -24.78 -6.98
N ASN A 158 -29.98 -23.69 -6.22
CA ASN A 158 -31.21 -22.91 -6.14
C ASN A 158 -31.16 -21.58 -6.90
N GLU A 159 -30.01 -21.32 -7.53
CA GLU A 159 -29.71 -20.13 -8.33
C GLU A 159 -29.97 -18.79 -7.64
N ARG A 160 -29.70 -18.70 -6.32
CA ARG A 160 -29.87 -17.47 -5.53
C ARG A 160 -28.54 -16.82 -5.19
N LEU A 161 -28.46 -15.52 -5.46
CA LEU A 161 -27.40 -14.65 -4.96
C LEU A 161 -27.82 -14.03 -3.62
N ASN A 162 -26.98 -14.18 -2.60
CA ASN A 162 -27.18 -13.56 -1.30
C ASN A 162 -26.01 -12.63 -0.97
N LYS A 163 -26.30 -11.38 -0.62
CA LYS A 163 -25.33 -10.53 0.07
C LYS A 163 -25.23 -11.02 1.52
N VAL A 164 -24.07 -11.56 1.90
CA VAL A 164 -23.86 -12.17 3.22
C VAL A 164 -23.16 -11.22 4.18
N ILE A 165 -22.34 -10.31 3.65
CA ILE A 165 -21.67 -9.26 4.43
C ILE A 165 -21.82 -7.95 3.67
N GLU A 166 -22.37 -6.95 4.34
CA GLU A 166 -22.37 -5.57 3.88
C GLU A 166 -21.21 -4.84 4.53
N LYS A 167 -20.53 -3.96 3.77
CA LYS A 167 -19.46 -3.12 4.33
C LYS A 167 -20.02 -2.20 5.41
N HIS A 168 -19.93 -2.60 6.66
CA HIS A 168 -20.14 -1.75 7.82
C HIS A 168 -18.92 -1.84 8.73
N ASN A 169 -18.34 -0.69 9.10
CA ASN A 169 -17.35 -0.55 10.18
C ASN A 169 -15.92 -1.12 9.94
N TYR A 170 -15.16 -0.44 9.07
CA TYR A 170 -13.70 -0.24 9.16
C TYR A 170 -12.71 -1.29 8.62
N ARG A 171 -13.12 -2.28 7.82
CA ARG A 171 -12.13 -3.21 7.19
C ARG A 171 -12.40 -3.43 5.70
N ASP A 172 -11.32 -3.39 4.93
CA ASP A 172 -11.32 -3.81 3.53
C ASP A 172 -11.04 -5.32 3.47
N PHE A 173 -11.79 -6.03 2.63
CA PHE A 173 -11.57 -7.46 2.38
C PHE A 173 -10.87 -7.61 1.04
N ASN A 174 -9.72 -8.30 1.02
CA ASN A 174 -8.93 -8.45 -0.21
C ASN A 174 -8.97 -9.87 -0.76
N THR A 175 -8.98 -10.88 0.12
CA THR A 175 -9.00 -12.28 -0.27
C THR A 175 -10.09 -13.05 0.45
N ILE A 176 -10.70 -14.00 -0.25
CA ILE A 176 -11.71 -14.92 0.30
C ILE A 176 -11.24 -16.36 0.13
N CYS A 177 -11.57 -17.21 1.09
CA CYS A 177 -11.53 -18.64 0.89
C CYS A 177 -12.58 -19.39 1.71
N TRP A 178 -12.83 -20.64 1.34
CA TRP A 178 -13.78 -21.52 2.01
C TRP A 178 -13.12 -22.39 3.07
N SER A 179 -13.85 -22.70 4.15
CA SER A 179 -13.54 -23.86 4.97
C SER A 179 -13.78 -25.16 4.19
N ARG A 180 -13.11 -26.24 4.59
CA ARG A 180 -13.21 -27.55 3.92
C ARG A 180 -14.64 -28.07 3.81
N ASP A 181 -15.48 -27.77 4.80
CA ASP A 181 -16.88 -28.22 4.87
C ASP A 181 -17.87 -27.25 4.21
N SER A 182 -17.38 -26.21 3.53
CA SER A 182 -18.18 -25.17 2.86
C SER A 182 -19.15 -24.41 3.79
N LYS A 183 -18.97 -24.46 5.12
CA LYS A 183 -19.85 -23.78 6.09
C LYS A 183 -19.35 -22.41 6.52
N ARG A 184 -18.09 -22.09 6.24
CA ARG A 184 -17.46 -20.85 6.67
C ARG A 184 -16.72 -20.19 5.51
N LEU A 185 -16.76 -18.86 5.51
CA LEU A 185 -15.89 -18.03 4.71
C LEU A 185 -14.77 -17.52 5.59
N MET A 186 -13.58 -17.40 5.01
CA MET A 186 -12.40 -16.91 5.69
C MET A 186 -11.78 -15.79 4.87
N PHE A 187 -11.37 -14.71 5.54
CA PHE A 187 -10.92 -13.48 4.89
C PHE A 187 -9.55 -13.05 5.38
N ASP A 188 -8.71 -12.61 4.44
CA ASP A 188 -7.39 -12.00 4.67
C ASP A 188 -6.50 -12.73 5.68
N ASN A 189 -6.61 -14.06 5.69
CA ASN A 189 -5.86 -14.97 6.57
C ASN A 189 -6.03 -14.64 8.07
N ARG A 190 -7.16 -14.04 8.47
CA ARG A 190 -7.38 -13.55 9.84
C ARG A 190 -8.80 -13.69 10.35
N MET A 191 -9.81 -13.60 9.49
CA MET A 191 -11.20 -13.53 9.90
C MET A 191 -11.95 -14.78 9.46
N ILE A 192 -12.87 -15.25 10.29
CA ILE A 192 -13.69 -16.43 10.03
C ILE A 192 -15.15 -16.04 10.24
N PHE A 193 -15.96 -16.26 9.20
CA PHE A 193 -17.38 -15.97 9.18
C PHE A 193 -18.16 -17.26 9.00
N ASP A 194 -19.10 -17.51 9.91
CA ASP A 194 -20.01 -18.65 9.80
C ASP A 194 -21.23 -18.26 8.98
N ILE A 195 -21.50 -19.03 7.92
CA ILE A 195 -22.53 -18.69 6.94
C ILE A 195 -23.92 -18.90 7.54
N ALA A 196 -24.09 -19.92 8.39
CA ALA A 196 -25.39 -20.28 8.94
C ALA A 196 -25.83 -19.27 10.01
N SER A 197 -24.94 -18.88 10.93
CA SER A 197 -25.25 -17.87 11.94
C SER A 197 -25.18 -16.44 11.41
N LYS A 198 -24.46 -16.20 10.30
CA LYS A 198 -24.12 -14.87 9.77
C LYS A 198 -23.30 -14.03 10.74
N GLU A 199 -22.42 -14.67 11.50
CA GLU A 199 -21.57 -14.01 12.49
C GLU A 199 -20.10 -14.26 12.22
N PHE A 200 -19.26 -13.28 12.58
CA PHE A 200 -17.83 -13.50 12.69
C PHE A 200 -17.54 -14.38 13.92
N VAL A 201 -17.06 -15.59 13.67
CA VAL A 201 -16.61 -16.52 14.71
C VAL A 201 -15.25 -16.08 15.26
N SER A 202 -14.43 -15.45 14.43
CA SER A 202 -13.18 -14.83 14.86
C SER A 202 -12.80 -13.66 13.96
N ILE A 203 -12.19 -12.63 14.55
CA ILE A 203 -11.58 -11.49 13.85
C ILE A 203 -10.04 -11.50 13.92
N ALA A 204 -9.49 -12.52 14.58
CA ALA A 204 -8.09 -12.88 14.71
C ALA A 204 -8.00 -14.41 14.91
N ALA A 205 -7.96 -15.15 13.81
CA ALA A 205 -7.91 -16.60 13.83
C ALA A 205 -6.70 -17.12 14.61
N ASP A 206 -6.87 -18.26 15.28
CA ASP A 206 -5.80 -18.92 16.03
C ASP A 206 -4.64 -19.29 15.10
N SER A 207 -3.43 -19.32 15.66
CA SER A 207 -2.25 -19.80 14.94
C SER A 207 -2.51 -21.19 14.35
N TYR A 208 -2.04 -21.37 13.12
CA TYR A 208 -2.17 -22.57 12.29
C TYR A 208 -3.60 -22.97 11.92
N THR A 209 -4.55 -22.03 11.99
CA THR A 209 -5.85 -22.19 11.34
C THR A 209 -5.66 -22.21 9.81
N PRO A 210 -6.05 -23.29 9.09
CA PRO A 210 -5.85 -23.42 7.65
C PRO A 210 -6.89 -22.65 6.83
N PHE A 211 -6.43 -21.72 5.99
CA PHE A 211 -7.21 -20.98 4.99
C PHE A 211 -6.96 -21.62 3.61
N ILE A 212 -7.94 -22.34 3.06
CA ILE A 212 -7.73 -23.20 1.87
C ILE A 212 -7.60 -22.37 0.60
N ARG A 213 -6.48 -22.49 -0.11
CA ARG A 213 -6.27 -21.83 -1.41
C ARG A 213 -6.49 -22.75 -2.58
N MET A 214 -5.97 -23.96 -2.51
CA MET A 214 -6.07 -24.95 -3.58
C MET A 214 -6.04 -26.37 -2.99
N GLU A 215 -6.84 -27.27 -3.57
CA GLU A 215 -6.65 -28.70 -3.37
C GLU A 215 -5.41 -29.17 -4.14
N PHE A 216 -4.49 -29.83 -3.45
CA PHE A 216 -3.21 -30.25 -4.01
C PHE A 216 -3.19 -31.73 -4.40
N SER A 217 -3.72 -32.58 -3.51
CA SER A 217 -3.90 -34.02 -3.73
C SER A 217 -4.94 -34.54 -2.74
N ASN A 218 -5.28 -35.83 -2.79
CA ASN A 218 -6.21 -36.46 -1.85
C ASN A 218 -6.03 -35.97 -0.40
N ASN A 219 -7.05 -35.25 0.08
CA ASN A 219 -7.17 -34.70 1.43
C ASN A 219 -6.10 -33.67 1.87
N THR A 220 -5.42 -33.09 0.90
CA THR A 220 -4.20 -32.34 1.13
C THR A 220 -4.25 -31.05 0.34
N PHE A 221 -4.00 -29.93 1.02
CA PHE A 221 -4.34 -28.60 0.50
C PHE A 221 -3.17 -27.65 0.63
N ILE A 222 -3.01 -26.76 -0.34
CA ILE A 222 -2.25 -25.53 -0.14
C ILE A 222 -3.11 -24.60 0.69
N THR A 223 -2.58 -24.18 1.84
CA THR A 223 -3.27 -23.29 2.77
C THR A 223 -2.40 -22.10 3.12
N GLU A 224 -3.04 -20.98 3.40
CA GLU A 224 -2.43 -19.90 4.17
C GLU A 224 -2.77 -20.04 5.64
N MET A 225 -1.85 -19.68 6.52
CA MET A 225 -2.01 -19.77 7.96
C MET A 225 -1.26 -18.64 8.65
N LYS A 226 -1.54 -18.44 9.94
CA LYS A 226 -0.71 -17.62 10.84
C LYS A 226 0.18 -18.51 11.68
N ASN A 227 1.49 -18.23 11.75
CA ASN A 227 2.34 -18.94 12.70
C ASN A 227 2.18 -18.39 14.14
N ASN A 228 2.96 -18.90 15.10
CA ASN A 228 2.92 -18.43 16.50
C ASN A 228 3.35 -16.96 16.70
N LYS A 229 4.02 -16.36 15.71
CA LYS A 229 4.38 -14.94 15.70
C LYS A 229 3.36 -14.08 14.93
N TYR A 230 2.25 -14.66 14.49
CA TYR A 230 1.26 -14.01 13.63
C TYR A 230 1.78 -13.57 12.25
N GLU A 231 2.90 -14.15 11.79
CA GLU A 231 3.38 -14.01 10.41
C GLU A 231 2.53 -14.89 9.48
N ASN A 232 2.30 -14.44 8.25
CA ASN A 232 1.60 -15.26 7.25
C ASN A 232 2.55 -16.31 6.71
N ILE A 233 2.09 -17.55 6.72
CA ILE A 233 2.81 -18.67 6.13
C ILE A 233 1.91 -19.37 5.12
N ILE A 234 2.53 -19.93 4.11
CA ILE A 234 1.89 -20.81 3.14
C ILE A 234 2.39 -22.22 3.45
N ALA A 235 1.48 -23.16 3.54
CA ALA A 235 1.78 -24.53 3.90
C ALA A 235 1.02 -25.51 3.03
N LEU A 236 1.55 -26.72 2.96
CA LEU A 236 0.76 -27.86 2.61
C LEU A 236 0.16 -28.47 3.88
N TYR A 237 -1.16 -28.59 3.95
CA TYR A 237 -1.91 -29.05 5.12
C TYR A 237 -2.73 -30.30 4.79
N ASN A 238 -2.62 -31.33 5.63
CA ASN A 238 -3.45 -32.53 5.55
C ASN A 238 -4.48 -32.53 6.67
N PHE A 239 -5.76 -32.57 6.31
CA PHE A 239 -6.85 -32.44 7.28
C PHE A 239 -7.18 -33.72 8.04
N ASP A 240 -6.77 -34.90 7.57
CA ASP A 240 -7.07 -36.17 8.24
C ASP A 240 -6.22 -36.33 9.50
N ASN A 241 -4.94 -35.98 9.39
CA ASN A 241 -3.98 -36.08 10.48
C ASN A 241 -3.60 -34.73 11.10
N LYS A 242 -4.16 -33.62 10.58
CA LYS A 242 -3.91 -32.23 11.05
C LYS A 242 -2.41 -31.89 11.09
N THR A 243 -1.70 -32.30 10.05
CA THR A 243 -0.27 -32.01 9.89
C THR A 243 -0.04 -31.01 8.78
N TYR A 244 1.05 -30.25 8.88
CA TYR A 244 1.44 -29.34 7.82
C TYR A 244 2.95 -29.33 7.58
N THR A 245 3.33 -28.98 6.34
CA THR A 245 4.69 -28.60 5.99
C THR A 245 4.66 -27.17 5.46
N GLN A 246 5.40 -26.28 6.10
CA GLN A 246 5.54 -24.89 5.62
C GLN A 246 6.32 -24.88 4.30
N ILE A 247 5.77 -24.17 3.32
CA ILE A 247 6.33 -23.98 1.98
C ILE A 247 7.07 -22.65 1.90
N ALA A 248 6.46 -21.57 2.40
CA ALA A 248 7.00 -20.22 2.31
C ALA A 248 6.39 -19.30 3.39
N ASP A 249 7.11 -18.21 3.72
CA ASP A 249 6.56 -17.06 4.45
C ASP A 249 6.03 -16.03 3.42
N GLY A 250 4.78 -15.60 3.57
CA GLY A 250 4.16 -14.61 2.68
C GLY A 250 2.69 -14.87 2.35
N TYR A 251 2.26 -14.32 1.22
CA TYR A 251 0.88 -14.34 0.74
C TYR A 251 0.74 -15.10 -0.57
N TYR A 252 -0.16 -16.08 -0.60
CA TYR A 252 -0.46 -16.88 -1.79
C TYR A 252 -1.00 -16.01 -2.93
N LYS A 253 -0.54 -16.25 -4.16
CA LYS A 253 -1.09 -15.63 -5.38
C LYS A 253 -1.72 -16.65 -6.32
N ASP A 254 -0.97 -17.69 -6.67
CA ASP A 254 -1.40 -18.70 -7.62
C ASP A 254 -0.54 -19.96 -7.48
N SER A 255 -0.97 -21.09 -8.04
CA SER A 255 -0.14 -22.29 -8.10
C SER A 255 -0.54 -23.21 -9.24
N ASP A 256 0.40 -24.05 -9.62
CA ASP A 256 0.15 -25.28 -10.36
C ASP A 256 0.52 -26.49 -9.47
N ASN A 257 0.54 -27.71 -10.04
CA ASN A 257 0.86 -28.91 -9.26
C ASN A 257 2.37 -29.03 -8.89
N THR A 258 3.22 -28.15 -9.41
CA THR A 258 4.69 -28.21 -9.29
C THR A 258 5.28 -26.95 -8.66
N ASN A 259 4.63 -25.80 -8.79
CA ASN A 259 5.13 -24.50 -8.42
C ASN A 259 4.04 -23.69 -7.74
N LEU A 260 4.46 -22.84 -6.81
CA LEU A 260 3.60 -21.90 -6.12
C LEU A 260 4.16 -20.49 -6.27
N LEU A 261 3.27 -19.56 -6.59
CA LEU A 261 3.54 -18.14 -6.71
C LEU A 261 3.04 -17.43 -5.45
N TYR A 262 3.89 -16.62 -4.85
CA TYR A 262 3.57 -15.88 -3.64
C TYR A 262 4.28 -14.52 -3.60
N THR A 263 3.79 -13.63 -2.75
CA THR A 263 4.44 -12.35 -2.44
C THR A 263 4.91 -12.33 -1.00
N MET A 264 6.04 -11.66 -0.72
CA MET A 264 6.57 -11.56 0.64
C MET A 264 5.67 -10.71 1.55
N ASP A 265 5.04 -9.69 0.97
CA ASP A 265 3.96 -8.93 1.61
C ASP A 265 2.74 -8.83 0.67
N LEU A 266 1.63 -8.23 1.10
CA LEU A 266 0.32 -8.27 0.40
C LEU A 266 0.42 -7.97 -1.10
N MET A 267 1.30 -7.05 -1.50
CA MET A 267 1.53 -6.64 -2.89
C MET A 267 3.01 -6.39 -3.20
N GLN A 268 3.94 -7.07 -2.52
CA GLN A 268 5.38 -6.79 -2.65
C GLN A 268 6.20 -8.07 -2.81
N GLY A 269 7.19 -8.05 -3.72
CA GLY A 269 8.22 -9.08 -3.76
C GLY A 269 7.70 -10.43 -4.24
N LEU A 270 7.44 -10.57 -5.54
CA LEU A 270 6.93 -11.80 -6.15
C LEU A 270 8.01 -12.88 -6.22
N LYS A 271 7.68 -14.05 -5.71
CA LYS A 271 8.53 -15.23 -5.67
C LYS A 271 7.78 -16.45 -6.20
N ILE A 272 8.54 -17.33 -6.87
CA ILE A 272 8.08 -18.67 -7.22
C ILE A 272 8.86 -19.68 -6.38
N VAL A 273 8.16 -20.66 -5.83
CA VAL A 273 8.77 -21.80 -5.13
C VAL A 273 8.40 -23.08 -5.85
N ASN A 274 9.39 -23.91 -6.12
CA ASN A 274 9.16 -25.23 -6.67
C ASN A 274 8.71 -26.16 -5.53
N LEU A 275 7.49 -26.67 -5.59
CA LEU A 275 6.90 -27.49 -4.54
C LEU A 275 7.69 -28.78 -4.30
N LYS A 276 8.36 -29.35 -5.31
CA LYS A 276 9.12 -30.59 -5.11
C LYS A 276 10.45 -30.40 -4.37
N THR A 277 11.14 -29.30 -4.65
CA THR A 277 12.49 -29.01 -4.12
C THR A 277 12.47 -28.03 -2.95
N LEU A 278 11.42 -27.22 -2.87
CA LEU A 278 11.23 -26.08 -1.96
C LEU A 278 12.30 -24.99 -2.17
N GLU A 279 12.90 -24.97 -3.37
CA GLU A 279 13.76 -23.89 -3.81
C GLU A 279 12.90 -22.72 -4.30
N SER A 280 13.15 -21.54 -3.71
CA SER A 280 12.47 -20.29 -4.06
C SER A 280 13.36 -19.40 -4.93
N LYS A 281 12.74 -18.70 -5.87
CA LYS A 281 13.39 -17.75 -6.78
C LYS A 281 12.61 -16.43 -6.79
N THR A 282 13.33 -15.31 -6.70
CA THR A 282 12.70 -13.99 -6.88
C THR A 282 12.41 -13.71 -8.35
N ILE A 283 11.20 -13.23 -8.61
CA ILE A 283 10.70 -12.83 -9.94
C ILE A 283 10.64 -11.31 -10.07
N GLU A 284 10.12 -10.64 -9.04
CA GLU A 284 10.00 -9.19 -8.92
C GLU A 284 10.29 -8.77 -7.49
N GLU A 285 11.15 -7.77 -7.28
CA GLU A 285 11.42 -7.23 -5.94
C GLU A 285 10.43 -6.13 -5.56
N GLY A 286 9.87 -5.44 -6.57
CA GLY A 286 8.96 -4.31 -6.42
C GLY A 286 7.48 -4.66 -6.13
N PRO A 287 6.60 -3.64 -6.23
CA PRO A 287 5.15 -3.82 -6.15
C PRO A 287 4.60 -4.78 -7.18
N VAL A 288 3.65 -5.63 -6.79
CA VAL A 288 2.95 -6.57 -7.67
C VAL A 288 1.44 -6.50 -7.44
N TYR A 289 0.74 -6.11 -8.50
CA TYR A 289 -0.69 -5.81 -8.46
C TYR A 289 -1.55 -7.04 -8.77
N CYS A 290 -1.26 -7.69 -9.90
CA CYS A 290 -1.84 -8.97 -10.30
C CYS A 290 -0.70 -9.91 -10.70
N ALA A 291 -0.85 -11.20 -10.42
CA ALA A 291 0.11 -12.21 -10.80
C ALA A 291 -0.56 -13.57 -10.95
N ASN A 292 -0.28 -14.25 -12.05
CA ASN A 292 -0.77 -15.58 -12.35
C ASN A 292 0.32 -16.46 -12.93
N LEU A 293 0.25 -17.75 -12.60
CA LEU A 293 1.03 -18.79 -13.26
C LEU A 293 0.17 -19.38 -14.38
N LEU A 294 0.65 -19.37 -15.63
CA LEU A 294 -0.05 -19.95 -16.77
C LEU A 294 0.15 -21.47 -16.76
N LYS A 295 -0.90 -22.23 -16.46
CA LYS A 295 -0.86 -23.69 -16.30
C LYS A 295 -0.58 -24.40 -17.62
N SER A 296 -0.91 -23.75 -18.74
CA SER A 296 -0.65 -24.22 -20.09
C SER A 296 0.83 -24.21 -20.47
N THR A 297 1.60 -23.22 -20.01
CA THR A 297 3.00 -23.00 -20.42
C THR A 297 4.03 -23.06 -19.29
N GLY A 298 3.62 -22.88 -18.04
CA GLY A 298 4.50 -22.70 -16.87
C GLY A 298 5.09 -21.29 -16.75
N GLU A 299 4.71 -20.36 -17.63
CA GLU A 299 5.16 -18.97 -17.58
C GLU A 299 4.40 -18.19 -16.51
N ILE A 300 5.00 -17.13 -16.00
CA ILE A 300 4.37 -16.22 -15.04
C ILE A 300 3.99 -14.94 -15.79
N ILE A 301 2.79 -14.45 -15.53
CA ILE A 301 2.35 -13.13 -15.98
C ILE A 301 1.97 -12.27 -14.79
N TYR A 302 2.48 -11.05 -14.74
CA TYR A 302 2.24 -10.15 -13.61
C TYR A 302 2.31 -8.68 -14.02
N THR A 303 1.72 -7.81 -13.20
CA THR A 303 1.79 -6.35 -13.36
C THR A 303 2.54 -5.70 -12.22
N THR A 304 3.38 -4.72 -12.55
CA THR A 304 4.23 -3.98 -11.60
C THR A 304 4.32 -2.49 -11.98
N LEU A 305 4.96 -1.67 -11.14
CA LEU A 305 5.22 -0.27 -11.43
C LEU A 305 6.33 -0.10 -12.48
N ASN A 306 6.13 0.84 -13.40
CA ASN A 306 7.16 1.30 -14.30
C ASN A 306 8.08 2.30 -13.58
N SER A 307 9.35 1.98 -13.41
CA SER A 307 10.30 2.87 -12.71
C SER A 307 10.65 4.17 -13.46
N SER A 308 10.36 4.27 -14.76
CA SER A 308 10.66 5.46 -15.57
C SER A 308 9.64 6.59 -15.39
N PHE A 309 8.35 6.25 -15.25
CA PHE A 309 7.21 7.19 -15.16
C PHE A 309 7.12 8.29 -16.24
N ASP A 310 7.96 8.23 -17.28
CA ASP A 310 7.92 9.12 -18.43
C ASP A 310 6.92 8.62 -19.49
N ASP A 311 6.57 7.32 -19.44
CA ASP A 311 5.53 6.67 -20.21
C ASP A 311 4.35 6.26 -19.29
N GLU A 312 3.72 5.12 -19.57
CA GLU A 312 2.65 4.54 -18.77
C GLU A 312 3.15 4.08 -17.38
N ILE A 313 2.31 4.24 -16.35
CA ILE A 313 2.66 4.04 -14.93
C ILE A 313 2.97 2.57 -14.60
N TYR A 314 2.39 1.62 -15.33
CA TYR A 314 2.51 0.19 -15.04
C TYR A 314 3.17 -0.57 -16.19
N LEU A 315 3.69 -1.75 -15.85
CA LEU A 315 4.22 -2.72 -16.79
C LEU A 315 3.47 -4.03 -16.63
N LEU A 316 3.06 -4.63 -17.74
CA LEU A 316 2.79 -6.07 -17.82
C LEU A 316 4.09 -6.78 -18.14
N VAL A 317 4.38 -7.83 -17.38
CA VAL A 317 5.56 -8.66 -17.54
C VAL A 317 5.12 -10.10 -17.71
N LYS A 318 5.51 -10.71 -18.83
CA LYS A 318 5.47 -12.15 -19.05
C LYS A 318 6.88 -12.70 -18.94
N ILE A 319 7.08 -13.71 -18.10
CA ILE A 319 8.41 -14.26 -17.81
C ILE A 319 8.39 -15.79 -17.81
N ASN A 320 9.41 -16.38 -18.43
CA ASN A 320 9.70 -17.80 -18.24
C ASN A 320 10.56 -17.97 -16.97
N PRO A 321 10.06 -18.64 -15.91
CA PRO A 321 10.75 -18.69 -14.62
C PRO A 321 12.05 -19.50 -14.64
N GLU A 322 12.24 -20.40 -15.61
CA GLU A 322 13.48 -21.17 -15.75
C GLU A 322 14.60 -20.30 -16.33
N THR A 323 14.31 -19.61 -17.44
CA THR A 323 15.30 -18.81 -18.19
C THR A 323 15.41 -17.35 -17.73
N MET A 324 14.41 -16.85 -16.99
CA MET A 324 14.25 -15.44 -16.58
C MET A 324 14.14 -14.43 -17.73
N VAL A 325 13.86 -14.89 -18.95
CA VAL A 325 13.60 -13.99 -20.08
C VAL A 325 12.25 -13.30 -19.87
N LYS A 326 12.26 -11.96 -19.83
CA LYS A 326 11.08 -11.10 -19.65
C LYS A 326 10.64 -10.51 -20.99
N GLN A 327 9.33 -10.52 -21.23
CA GLN A 327 8.65 -9.66 -22.20
C GLN A 327 7.85 -8.62 -21.44
N VAL A 328 8.04 -7.34 -21.78
CA VAL A 328 7.49 -6.22 -21.02
C VAL A 328 6.63 -5.35 -21.93
N PHE A 329 5.46 -4.94 -21.43
CA PHE A 329 4.54 -4.06 -22.14
C PHE A 329 4.02 -2.93 -21.22
N PRO A 330 4.18 -1.65 -21.56
CA PRO A 330 3.66 -0.53 -20.75
C PRO A 330 2.13 -0.42 -20.77
N LEU A 331 1.52 -0.12 -19.61
CA LEU A 331 0.06 -0.05 -19.42
C LEU A 331 -0.38 1.08 -18.49
N CYS A 332 -1.53 1.67 -18.81
CA CYS A 332 -2.16 2.71 -17.97
C CYS A 332 -2.91 2.13 -16.75
N THR A 333 -2.98 0.80 -16.61
CA THR A 333 -3.66 0.10 -15.52
C THR A 333 -2.94 -1.21 -15.21
N PRO A 334 -2.91 -1.67 -13.94
CA PRO A 334 -2.27 -2.93 -13.58
C PRO A 334 -3.26 -4.08 -13.35
N THR A 335 -4.56 -3.81 -13.19
CA THR A 335 -5.54 -4.80 -12.72
C THR A 335 -6.11 -5.58 -13.89
N PHE A 336 -6.04 -6.91 -13.84
CA PHE A 336 -6.61 -7.78 -14.88
C PHE A 336 -7.27 -9.03 -14.31
N TYR A 337 -8.15 -9.62 -15.11
CA TYR A 337 -8.60 -11.00 -14.98
C TYR A 337 -8.00 -11.85 -16.08
N LEU A 338 -7.46 -13.00 -15.70
CA LEU A 338 -7.04 -14.05 -16.62
C LEU A 338 -8.26 -14.87 -17.02
N SER A 339 -8.49 -15.03 -18.32
CA SER A 339 -9.51 -15.94 -18.85
C SER A 339 -9.31 -17.36 -18.29
N PRO A 340 -10.38 -18.10 -17.93
CA PRO A 340 -10.25 -19.50 -17.52
C PRO A 340 -9.61 -20.41 -18.58
N ALA A 341 -9.61 -20.00 -19.86
CA ALA A 341 -8.94 -20.69 -20.95
C ALA A 341 -7.47 -20.25 -21.15
N GLU A 342 -6.95 -19.35 -20.32
CA GLU A 342 -5.60 -18.77 -20.41
C GLU A 342 -5.24 -18.15 -21.78
N ASP A 343 -6.25 -17.81 -22.58
CA ASP A 343 -6.09 -17.26 -23.91
C ASP A 343 -6.02 -15.73 -23.90
N LYS A 344 -6.60 -15.07 -22.87
CA LYS A 344 -6.73 -13.62 -22.79
C LYS A 344 -6.55 -13.07 -21.40
N LEU A 345 -6.05 -11.84 -21.34
CA LEU A 345 -6.15 -10.94 -20.19
C LEU A 345 -7.17 -9.85 -20.47
N TYR A 346 -8.07 -9.64 -19.51
CA TYR A 346 -9.07 -8.58 -19.55
C TYR A 346 -8.75 -7.57 -18.45
N PHE A 347 -8.39 -6.35 -18.82
CA PHE A 347 -8.00 -5.34 -17.85
C PHE A 347 -9.20 -4.55 -17.32
N ILE A 348 -9.15 -4.24 -16.03
CA ILE A 348 -9.97 -3.21 -15.41
C ILE A 348 -9.27 -1.88 -15.64
N THR A 349 -9.85 -1.02 -16.48
CA THR A 349 -9.20 0.20 -16.95
C THR A 349 -9.34 1.36 -15.95
N ASN A 350 -8.44 2.33 -16.06
CA ASN A 350 -8.46 3.58 -15.30
C ASN A 350 -9.74 4.40 -15.53
N TYR A 351 -10.29 4.36 -16.74
CA TYR A 351 -11.57 4.97 -17.08
C TYR A 351 -12.48 3.95 -17.74
N SER A 352 -13.77 4.03 -17.43
CA SER A 352 -14.79 3.09 -17.90
C SER A 352 -15.09 3.20 -19.39
N GLU A 353 -14.62 4.25 -20.06
CA GLU A 353 -14.66 4.41 -21.52
C GLU A 353 -13.49 3.76 -22.25
N ASN A 354 -12.49 3.29 -21.50
CA ASN A 354 -11.33 2.60 -22.04
C ASN A 354 -11.55 1.09 -22.02
N SER A 355 -10.81 0.37 -22.86
CA SER A 355 -10.74 -1.09 -22.82
C SER A 355 -9.35 -1.56 -23.22
N ILE A 356 -8.80 -2.52 -22.48
CA ILE A 356 -7.54 -3.19 -22.83
C ILE A 356 -7.74 -4.69 -22.71
N ILE A 357 -7.50 -5.39 -23.81
CA ILE A 357 -7.52 -6.85 -23.88
C ILE A 357 -6.19 -7.28 -24.49
N ILE A 358 -5.59 -8.33 -23.92
CA ILE A 358 -4.35 -8.91 -24.43
C ILE A 358 -4.60 -10.36 -24.76
N ASP A 359 -4.32 -10.72 -26.01
CA ASP A 359 -4.31 -12.10 -26.47
C ASP A 359 -2.99 -12.75 -26.07
N LEU A 360 -3.02 -13.82 -25.28
CA LEU A 360 -1.83 -14.46 -24.72
C LEU A 360 -1.14 -15.44 -25.67
N GLU A 361 -1.85 -15.92 -26.70
CA GLU A 361 -1.28 -16.78 -27.74
C GLU A 361 -0.37 -15.97 -28.67
N THR A 362 -0.84 -14.80 -29.10
CA THR A 362 -0.12 -13.90 -30.02
C THR A 362 0.63 -12.77 -29.31
N TYR A 363 0.36 -12.55 -28.03
CA TYR A 363 0.82 -11.41 -27.23
C TYR A 363 0.44 -10.05 -27.82
N ARG A 364 -0.66 -10.01 -28.59
CA ARG A 364 -1.20 -8.79 -29.20
C ARG A 364 -2.06 -8.03 -28.21
N VAL A 365 -1.91 -6.71 -28.20
CA VAL A 365 -2.70 -5.80 -27.36
C VAL A 365 -3.75 -5.09 -28.19
N ASP A 366 -5.03 -5.29 -27.85
CA ASP A 366 -6.15 -4.53 -28.39
C ASP A 366 -6.56 -3.47 -27.34
N LYS A 367 -6.23 -2.21 -27.62
CA LYS A 367 -6.38 -1.06 -26.72
C LYS A 367 -7.29 0.00 -27.34
N ILE A 368 -8.32 0.42 -26.60
CA ILE A 368 -9.18 1.57 -26.94
C ILE A 368 -9.09 2.54 -25.76
N ILE A 369 -8.48 3.71 -25.97
CA ILE A 369 -8.40 4.78 -24.95
C ILE A 369 -9.19 5.98 -25.45
N ASN A 370 -10.32 6.23 -24.80
CA ASN A 370 -11.17 7.38 -25.08
C ASN A 370 -11.01 8.50 -24.03
N LYS A 371 -10.50 8.17 -22.84
CA LYS A 371 -10.35 9.10 -21.72
C LYS A 371 -9.03 8.89 -20.99
N THR A 372 -8.39 9.98 -20.60
CA THR A 372 -7.17 10.00 -19.79
C THR A 372 -7.28 11.09 -18.74
N ASP A 373 -6.41 11.05 -17.74
CA ASP A 373 -6.20 12.17 -16.82
C ASP A 373 -5.90 13.43 -17.65
N ASP A 374 -6.34 14.59 -17.15
CA ASP A 374 -5.85 15.86 -17.66
C ASP A 374 -4.33 15.97 -17.39
N GLU A 375 -3.66 16.83 -18.16
CA GLU A 375 -2.21 16.94 -18.14
C GLU A 375 -1.68 17.36 -16.77
N ASP A 376 -2.36 18.27 -16.07
CA ASP A 376 -1.92 18.74 -14.75
C ASP A 376 -1.99 17.62 -13.72
N LEU A 377 -3.11 16.89 -13.69
CA LEU A 377 -3.28 15.78 -12.77
C LEU A 377 -2.27 14.66 -13.02
N ARG A 378 -2.05 14.30 -14.29
CA ARG A 378 -1.07 13.29 -14.69
C ARG A 378 0.35 13.68 -14.23
N GLU A 379 0.75 14.93 -14.45
CA GLU A 379 2.05 15.43 -14.02
C GLU A 379 2.20 15.48 -12.51
N ILE A 380 1.17 15.93 -11.78
CA ILE A 380 1.17 15.92 -10.30
C ILE A 380 1.38 14.51 -9.77
N LYS A 381 0.65 13.50 -10.29
CA LYS A 381 0.84 12.09 -9.91
C LYS A 381 2.26 11.61 -10.20
N SER A 382 2.81 11.95 -11.37
CA SER A 382 4.18 11.61 -11.76
C SER A 382 5.22 12.22 -10.81
N VAL A 383 5.07 13.50 -10.43
CA VAL A 383 5.97 14.18 -9.48
C VAL A 383 5.94 13.51 -8.11
N VAL A 384 4.76 13.11 -7.62
CA VAL A 384 4.62 12.40 -6.35
C VAL A 384 5.29 11.02 -6.41
N LEU A 385 5.13 10.26 -7.50
CA LEU A 385 5.81 8.97 -7.68
C LEU A 385 7.33 9.14 -7.75
N LYS A 386 7.82 10.17 -8.45
CA LYS A 386 9.25 10.50 -8.53
C LYS A 386 9.81 10.88 -7.16
N MET A 387 9.03 11.58 -6.32
CA MET A 387 9.38 11.80 -4.91
C MET A 387 9.58 10.48 -4.15
N PHE A 388 8.62 9.55 -4.20
CA PHE A 388 8.76 8.25 -3.53
C PHE A 388 9.96 7.45 -4.07
N LEU A 389 10.18 7.46 -5.39
CA LEU A 389 11.31 6.76 -5.99
C LEU A 389 12.65 7.34 -5.51
N LEU A 390 12.78 8.67 -5.47
CA LEU A 390 13.96 9.34 -4.95
C LEU A 390 14.16 9.00 -3.47
N ASP A 391 13.11 9.06 -2.67
CA ASP A 391 13.18 8.83 -1.23
C ASP A 391 13.53 7.37 -0.86
N TYR A 392 13.09 6.42 -1.68
CA TYR A 392 13.23 5.00 -1.37
C TYR A 392 14.43 4.33 -2.06
N ASN A 393 14.78 4.75 -3.27
CA ASN A 393 15.73 4.00 -4.10
C ASN A 393 17.05 4.72 -4.36
N PHE A 394 17.16 6.01 -4.02
CA PHE A 394 18.39 6.76 -4.29
C PHE A 394 19.57 6.20 -3.50
N GLN A 395 20.66 5.94 -4.23
CA GLN A 395 21.96 5.57 -3.69
C GLN A 395 22.99 6.47 -4.38
N GLY A 396 23.66 7.33 -3.62
CA GLY A 396 24.59 8.30 -4.17
C GLY A 396 25.08 9.30 -3.13
N ASN A 397 25.91 10.23 -3.56
CA ASN A 397 26.40 11.34 -2.73
C ASN A 397 25.43 12.55 -2.77
N PHE A 398 25.77 13.59 -2.00
CA PHE A 398 24.94 14.79 -1.89
C PHE A 398 24.81 15.54 -3.22
N GLU A 399 25.88 15.64 -4.01
CA GLU A 399 25.88 16.35 -5.29
C GLU A 399 24.98 15.64 -6.32
N GLU A 400 25.02 14.32 -6.37
CA GLU A 400 24.12 13.48 -7.19
C GLU A 400 22.67 13.63 -6.73
N TYR A 401 22.44 13.61 -5.42
CA TYR A 401 21.11 13.80 -4.86
C TYR A 401 20.53 15.17 -5.19
N GLU A 402 21.35 16.22 -5.09
CA GLU A 402 20.92 17.59 -5.38
C GLU A 402 20.44 17.75 -6.83
N VAL A 403 21.09 17.07 -7.78
CA VAL A 403 20.68 17.06 -9.19
C VAL A 403 19.30 16.43 -9.37
N GLU A 404 19.04 15.29 -8.73
CA GLU A 404 17.75 14.61 -8.83
C GLU A 404 16.65 15.35 -8.04
N ALA A 405 16.96 15.86 -6.85
CA ALA A 405 16.03 16.63 -6.03
C ALA A 405 15.52 17.88 -6.76
N LYS A 406 16.37 18.59 -7.52
CA LYS A 406 15.98 19.76 -8.32
C LYS A 406 14.99 19.46 -9.45
N LYS A 407 14.82 18.19 -9.84
CA LYS A 407 13.81 17.78 -10.83
C LYS A 407 12.41 17.66 -10.22
N ILE A 408 12.32 17.56 -8.89
CA ILE A 408 11.07 17.27 -8.16
C ILE A 408 10.68 18.46 -7.27
N TYR A 409 11.66 19.11 -6.64
CA TYR A 409 11.44 20.17 -5.65
C TYR A 409 11.94 21.52 -6.15
N THR A 410 11.25 22.59 -5.75
CA THR A 410 11.71 23.96 -5.90
C THR A 410 11.35 24.80 -4.67
N ASN A 411 11.99 25.96 -4.52
CA ASN A 411 11.58 26.97 -3.54
C ASN A 411 10.72 28.03 -4.25
N THR A 412 9.83 28.69 -3.51
CA THR A 412 8.99 29.78 -4.01
C THR A 412 8.69 30.78 -2.89
N ASP A 413 8.53 32.06 -3.23
CA ASP A 413 8.09 33.10 -2.29
C ASP A 413 6.59 33.42 -2.40
N CYS A 414 5.88 32.73 -3.30
CA CYS A 414 4.50 33.05 -3.62
C CYS A 414 3.55 31.91 -3.20
N PRO A 415 2.38 32.19 -2.58
CA PRO A 415 1.99 33.51 -2.06
C PRO A 415 2.77 33.87 -0.78
N VAL A 416 3.43 32.89 -0.16
CA VAL A 416 4.36 33.04 0.96
C VAL A 416 5.57 32.13 0.72
N PRO A 417 6.69 32.31 1.43
CA PRO A 417 7.86 31.45 1.31
C PRO A 417 7.54 29.97 1.58
N GLN A 418 8.00 29.10 0.68
CA GLN A 418 8.01 27.65 0.79
C GLN A 418 9.36 27.15 0.25
N GLU A 419 10.02 26.27 0.97
CA GLU A 419 11.42 25.92 0.76
C GLU A 419 11.66 24.39 0.70
N ALA A 420 10.76 23.63 0.05
CA ALA A 420 10.85 22.16 -0.01
C ALA A 420 12.23 21.66 -0.49
N LEU A 421 12.83 22.29 -1.52
CA LEU A 421 14.15 21.89 -2.00
C LEU A 421 15.21 22.09 -0.91
N ASN A 422 15.23 23.24 -0.22
CA ASN A 422 16.19 23.47 0.86
C ASN A 422 15.98 22.48 2.02
N ASN A 423 14.73 22.17 2.35
CA ASN A 423 14.40 21.24 3.45
C ASN A 423 14.93 19.84 3.12
N LYS A 424 14.67 19.34 1.91
CA LYS A 424 15.17 18.03 1.45
C LYS A 424 16.69 17.95 1.34
N LEU A 425 17.36 19.02 0.90
CA LEU A 425 18.83 19.07 0.88
C LEU A 425 19.42 19.13 2.31
N THR A 426 18.74 19.81 3.23
CA THR A 426 19.15 19.87 4.64
C THR A 426 19.04 18.50 5.30
N ASP A 427 17.96 17.75 5.06
CA ASP A 427 17.83 16.37 5.55
C ASP A 427 18.94 15.48 5.03
N PHE A 428 19.22 15.53 3.72
CA PHE A 428 20.29 14.69 3.16
C PHE A 428 21.64 15.03 3.80
N LYS A 429 21.96 16.31 4.01
CA LYS A 429 23.19 16.70 4.72
C LYS A 429 23.24 16.18 6.16
N ARG A 430 22.10 16.15 6.85
CA ARG A 430 22.00 15.72 8.25
C ARG A 430 22.07 14.21 8.41
N PHE A 431 21.41 13.46 7.52
CA PHE A 431 21.21 12.02 7.67
C PHE A 431 21.96 11.17 6.64
N ASN A 432 22.56 11.79 5.62
CA ASN A 432 23.19 11.12 4.48
C ASN A 432 22.24 10.15 3.75
N THR A 433 20.95 10.49 3.72
CA THR A 433 19.87 9.75 3.04
C THR A 433 18.72 10.72 2.71
N PRO A 434 17.97 10.55 1.61
CA PRO A 434 16.83 11.40 1.27
C PRO A 434 15.70 11.38 2.30
N LEU A 435 15.47 10.21 2.90
CA LEU A 435 14.48 9.96 3.93
C LEU A 435 15.09 9.01 4.98
N PRO A 436 15.14 9.38 6.27
CA PRO A 436 15.64 8.52 7.32
C PRO A 436 14.80 7.25 7.51
N SER A 437 15.44 6.15 7.94
CA SER A 437 14.78 4.85 8.09
C SER A 437 13.61 4.82 9.07
N PHE A 438 13.59 5.72 10.08
CA PHE A 438 12.49 5.81 11.03
C PHE A 438 11.23 6.50 10.47
N GLN A 439 11.33 7.14 9.29
CA GLN A 439 10.21 7.73 8.54
C GLN A 439 9.87 6.97 7.27
N LYS A 440 10.76 6.07 6.86
CA LYS A 440 10.68 5.32 5.63
C LYS A 440 10.04 3.96 5.89
N GLU A 441 9.03 3.63 5.12
CA GLU A 441 8.51 2.25 5.08
C GLU A 441 9.53 1.31 4.43
N GLU A 442 9.34 0.00 4.55
CA GLU A 442 10.31 -0.97 4.01
C GLU A 442 10.44 -0.86 2.48
N TYR A 443 9.36 -0.50 1.79
CA TYR A 443 9.27 -0.37 0.34
C TYR A 443 8.29 0.74 -0.06
N ILE A 444 8.31 1.14 -1.32
CA ILE A 444 7.35 2.13 -1.86
C ILE A 444 5.94 1.54 -1.72
N PRO A 445 4.99 2.27 -1.10
CA PRO A 445 3.62 1.80 -0.94
C PRO A 445 3.01 1.38 -2.29
N PRO A 446 2.53 0.13 -2.42
CA PRO A 446 1.98 -0.37 -3.68
C PRO A 446 0.61 0.26 -4.01
N ASP A 447 -0.13 0.71 -2.99
CA ASP A 447 -1.38 1.47 -3.10
C ASP A 447 -1.17 2.90 -2.58
N LEU A 448 -1.11 3.85 -3.50
CA LEU A 448 -0.90 5.27 -3.29
C LEU A 448 -2.02 6.05 -3.98
N LYS A 449 -2.72 6.88 -3.20
CA LYS A 449 -3.89 7.63 -3.66
C LYS A 449 -3.94 9.05 -3.11
N LEU A 450 -4.57 9.94 -3.87
CA LEU A 450 -4.95 11.27 -3.46
C LEU A 450 -6.22 11.18 -2.59
N TYR A 451 -6.12 11.58 -1.33
CA TYR A 451 -7.27 11.80 -0.45
C TYR A 451 -7.98 13.12 -0.77
N SER A 452 -7.21 14.11 -1.23
CA SER A 452 -7.74 15.35 -1.77
C SER A 452 -6.76 15.96 -2.78
N ILE A 453 -7.32 16.74 -3.70
CA ILE A 453 -6.57 17.52 -4.67
C ILE A 453 -7.34 18.80 -4.98
N ASN A 454 -6.63 19.92 -4.99
CA ASN A 454 -7.16 21.22 -5.37
C ASN A 454 -6.17 21.91 -6.29
N ILE A 455 -6.49 21.98 -7.59
CA ILE A 455 -5.67 22.64 -8.61
C ILE A 455 -6.29 24.02 -8.90
N LYS A 456 -5.49 25.08 -8.73
CA LYS A 456 -5.86 26.47 -9.03
C LYS A 456 -4.79 27.09 -9.92
N ASN A 457 -5.06 27.18 -11.21
CA ASN A 457 -4.12 27.69 -12.21
C ASN A 457 -2.76 26.98 -12.13
N ASN A 458 -1.71 27.67 -11.69
CA ASN A 458 -0.35 27.16 -11.57
C ASN A 458 -0.02 26.65 -10.15
N ARG A 459 -1.03 26.34 -9.33
CA ARG A 459 -0.84 25.85 -7.95
C ARG A 459 -1.69 24.62 -7.70
N ALA A 460 -1.19 23.73 -6.86
CA ALA A 460 -1.97 22.61 -6.36
C ALA A 460 -1.66 22.34 -4.89
N SER A 461 -2.69 21.93 -4.15
CA SER A 461 -2.56 21.36 -2.81
C SER A 461 -3.13 19.95 -2.86
N ILE A 462 -2.35 18.97 -2.42
CA ILE A 462 -2.75 17.56 -2.39
C ILE A 462 -2.58 16.97 -1.00
N ASN A 463 -3.39 15.95 -0.70
CA ASN A 463 -3.20 15.09 0.46
C ASN A 463 -3.08 13.63 0.00
N ILE A 464 -2.04 12.92 0.45
CA ILE A 464 -1.78 11.51 0.10
C ILE A 464 -2.06 10.52 1.25
N GLY A 465 -2.72 10.96 2.33
CA GLY A 465 -3.20 10.09 3.40
C GLY A 465 -2.18 9.84 4.51
N ARG A 466 -2.01 8.58 4.94
CA ARG A 466 -1.30 8.22 6.18
C ARG A 466 0.22 8.07 6.01
N PHE A 467 0.85 9.02 5.32
CA PHE A 467 2.31 9.07 5.18
C PHE A 467 2.92 10.13 6.09
N PHE A 468 4.20 9.98 6.41
CA PHE A 468 4.94 10.98 7.17
C PHE A 468 4.84 12.37 6.52
N VAL A 469 4.96 12.40 5.18
CA VAL A 469 4.60 13.54 4.35
C VAL A 469 3.25 13.26 3.71
N ASN A 470 2.20 13.88 4.23
CA ASN A 470 0.83 13.67 3.76
C ASN A 470 0.27 14.84 2.96
N SER A 471 0.55 16.07 3.40
CA SER A 471 0.09 17.30 2.77
C SER A 471 1.21 17.93 1.95
N ILE A 472 0.98 18.12 0.65
CA ILE A 472 2.01 18.55 -0.31
C ILE A 472 1.48 19.73 -1.12
N GLU A 473 2.29 20.76 -1.23
CA GLU A 473 2.01 21.96 -2.03
C GLU A 473 2.88 21.95 -3.28
N LEU A 474 2.28 22.29 -4.41
CA LEU A 474 2.94 22.28 -5.72
C LEU A 474 2.72 23.59 -6.48
N ILE A 475 3.67 23.89 -7.37
CA ILE A 475 3.60 25.00 -8.31
C ILE A 475 3.98 24.55 -9.73
N LYS A 476 3.31 25.11 -10.74
CA LYS A 476 3.65 24.92 -12.15
C LYS A 476 4.56 26.05 -12.64
N ILE A 477 5.77 25.71 -13.05
CA ILE A 477 6.78 26.62 -13.61
C ILE A 477 7.21 26.06 -14.97
N ASP A 478 7.19 26.89 -16.02
CA ASP A 478 7.54 26.49 -17.39
C ASP A 478 6.84 25.20 -17.84
N ASN A 479 5.53 25.13 -17.54
CA ASN A 479 4.66 23.98 -17.79
C ASN A 479 5.04 22.68 -17.07
N LYS A 480 5.84 22.72 -16.00
CA LYS A 480 6.16 21.56 -15.18
C LYS A 480 5.78 21.77 -13.72
N TRP A 481 5.21 20.76 -13.10
CA TRP A 481 4.89 20.77 -11.68
C TRP A 481 6.12 20.46 -10.81
N TYR A 482 6.25 21.19 -9.70
CA TYR A 482 7.27 20.99 -8.68
C TYR A 482 6.65 21.04 -7.30
N ILE A 483 7.15 20.24 -6.37
CA ILE A 483 6.79 20.31 -4.95
C ILE A 483 7.50 21.51 -4.32
N THR A 484 6.75 22.36 -3.64
CA THR A 484 7.26 23.59 -3.01
C THR A 484 7.22 23.58 -1.50
N GLY A 485 6.32 22.79 -0.89
CA GLY A 485 6.20 22.72 0.56
C GLY A 485 5.50 21.46 1.04
N PHE A 486 5.70 21.15 2.32
CA PHE A 486 5.10 20.00 3.01
C PHE A 486 4.30 20.52 4.21
N SER A 487 2.97 20.34 4.21
CA SER A 487 2.08 20.88 5.25
C SER A 487 2.24 22.41 5.45
N THR A 488 2.50 23.14 4.35
CA THR A 488 2.71 24.60 4.40
C THR A 488 1.45 25.41 4.12
N HIS A 489 0.44 24.82 3.46
CA HIS A 489 -0.91 25.39 3.28
C HIS A 489 -0.96 26.92 3.11
N PRO A 490 -0.29 27.45 2.06
CA PRO A 490 0.08 28.86 1.98
C PRO A 490 -1.12 29.83 1.83
N GLU A 491 -2.30 29.32 1.46
CA GLU A 491 -3.55 30.10 1.36
C GLU A 491 -4.48 29.93 2.59
N SER A 492 -4.06 29.18 3.62
CA SER A 492 -4.91 28.91 4.78
C SER A 492 -5.01 30.10 5.74
N LYS A 493 -6.13 30.19 6.45
CA LYS A 493 -6.36 31.24 7.46
C LYS A 493 -5.43 31.07 8.66
N GLU A 494 -5.13 29.83 9.01
CA GLU A 494 -4.21 29.45 10.10
C GLU A 494 -2.80 29.95 9.81
N VAL A 495 -2.27 29.69 8.61
CA VAL A 495 -0.94 30.20 8.22
C VAL A 495 -0.91 31.72 8.19
N ALA A 496 -1.97 32.38 7.68
CA ALA A 496 -2.06 33.84 7.73
C ALA A 496 -2.05 34.37 9.18
N GLN A 497 -2.78 33.73 10.10
CA GLN A 497 -2.81 34.08 11.52
C GLN A 497 -1.43 33.89 12.19
N ILE A 498 -0.79 32.74 11.98
CA ILE A 498 0.55 32.42 12.51
C ILE A 498 1.57 33.46 12.03
N ARG A 499 1.59 33.74 10.72
CA ARG A 499 2.50 34.74 10.15
C ARG A 499 2.24 36.13 10.72
N SER A 500 0.98 36.50 10.97
CA SER A 500 0.64 37.77 11.63
C SER A 500 1.14 37.84 13.07
N ILE A 501 1.03 36.75 13.84
CA ILE A 501 1.56 36.66 15.22
C ILE A 501 3.08 36.83 15.22
N VAL A 502 3.76 36.10 14.34
CA VAL A 502 5.23 36.14 14.20
C VAL A 502 5.69 37.52 13.74
N GLN A 503 5.04 38.11 12.74
CA GLN A 503 5.39 39.44 12.24
C GLN A 503 5.20 40.51 13.31
N LYS A 504 4.12 40.44 14.10
CA LYS A 504 3.91 41.33 15.24
C LYS A 504 5.05 41.22 16.25
N HIS A 505 5.45 40.01 16.61
CA HIS A 505 6.56 39.77 17.53
C HIS A 505 7.89 40.32 17.00
N ILE A 506 8.19 40.16 15.70
CA ILE A 506 9.35 40.79 15.06
C ILE A 506 9.28 42.32 15.14
N ASN A 507 8.11 42.91 14.90
CA ASN A 507 7.94 44.37 14.99
C ASN A 507 8.17 44.88 16.43
N ASP A 508 7.78 44.11 17.46
CA ASP A 508 8.05 44.43 18.87
C ASP A 508 9.57 44.39 19.16
N ILE A 509 10.31 43.43 18.59
CA ILE A 509 11.78 43.37 18.67
C ILE A 509 12.42 44.59 17.98
N MET A 510 12.02 44.87 16.74
CA MET A 510 12.61 45.96 15.94
C MET A 510 12.26 47.36 16.48
N SER A 511 11.13 47.51 17.18
CA SER A 511 10.82 48.75 17.90
C SER A 511 11.60 48.87 19.22
N GLY A 512 12.20 47.80 19.72
CA GLY A 512 12.88 47.73 21.02
C GLY A 512 11.91 47.67 22.21
N ASN A 513 10.67 47.23 21.98
CA ASN A 513 9.65 47.08 23.01
C ASN A 513 9.93 45.81 23.85
N LYS A 514 10.88 45.92 24.81
CA LYS A 514 11.32 44.80 25.65
C LYS A 514 10.16 44.07 26.35
N LYS A 515 9.14 44.82 26.81
CA LYS A 515 7.98 44.24 27.51
C LYS A 515 7.21 43.27 26.61
N GLU A 516 6.87 43.69 25.39
CA GLU A 516 6.10 42.83 24.48
C GLU A 516 6.98 41.75 23.82
N ALA A 517 8.25 42.05 23.54
CA ALA A 517 9.18 41.09 22.95
C ALA A 517 9.53 39.94 23.89
N LEU A 518 9.59 40.16 25.21
CA LEU A 518 9.99 39.12 26.18
C LEU A 518 8.82 38.43 26.88
N LYS A 519 7.57 38.85 26.63
CA LYS A 519 6.38 38.36 27.37
C LYS A 519 6.16 36.85 27.33
N TYR A 520 6.65 36.16 26.30
CA TYR A 520 6.49 34.71 26.14
C TYR A 520 7.43 33.90 27.05
N TRP A 521 8.42 34.56 27.67
CA TRP A 521 9.46 33.95 28.51
C TRP A 521 9.62 34.72 29.84
N ASP A 522 8.57 35.37 30.32
CA ASP A 522 8.58 36.20 31.54
C ASP A 522 8.29 35.40 32.83
N GLU A 523 7.97 34.11 32.71
CA GLU A 523 7.69 33.22 33.85
C GLU A 523 8.98 32.82 34.60
N LYS A 524 8.85 32.66 35.93
CA LYS A 524 9.95 32.43 36.89
C LYS A 524 10.47 30.99 36.96
N GLU A 525 9.98 30.08 36.12
CA GLU A 525 10.57 28.74 36.03
C GLU A 525 11.81 28.81 35.13
N ASP A 526 12.95 29.10 35.75
CA ASP A 526 14.26 29.13 35.11
C ASP A 526 14.64 27.73 34.60
N SER A 527 14.20 27.41 33.39
CA SER A 527 14.84 26.37 32.59
C SER A 527 15.91 26.99 31.70
N GLU A 528 17.04 26.31 31.53
CA GLU A 528 18.13 26.71 30.61
C GLU A 528 17.58 27.05 29.21
N HIS A 529 16.52 26.35 28.78
CA HIS A 529 15.83 26.61 27.53
C HIS A 529 15.16 28.00 27.48
N ILE A 530 14.46 28.41 28.54
CA ILE A 530 13.82 29.74 28.61
C ILE A 530 14.88 30.84 28.66
N GLU A 531 15.96 30.65 29.41
CA GLU A 531 17.09 31.60 29.47
C GLU A 531 17.74 31.80 28.10
N ASN A 532 17.99 30.71 27.37
CA ASN A 532 18.54 30.76 26.02
C ASN A 532 17.64 31.53 25.05
N ASN A 533 16.33 31.29 25.10
CA ASN A 533 15.35 32.05 24.31
C ASN A 533 15.39 33.55 24.62
N ARG A 534 15.40 33.94 25.89
CA ARG A 534 15.50 35.35 26.29
C ARG A 534 16.79 35.99 25.76
N ASN A 535 17.92 35.31 25.92
CA ASN A 535 19.22 35.78 25.46
C ASN A 535 19.24 36.02 23.94
N ILE A 536 18.60 35.15 23.15
CA ILE A 536 18.43 35.37 21.70
C ILE A 536 17.69 36.68 21.46
N ILE A 537 16.51 36.87 22.07
CA ILE A 537 15.67 38.04 21.83
C ILE A 537 16.35 39.33 22.30
N GLU A 538 16.98 39.33 23.47
CA GLU A 538 17.71 40.50 23.98
C GLU A 538 18.86 40.91 23.07
N ASN A 539 19.61 39.94 22.53
CA ASN A 539 20.65 40.19 21.54
C ASN A 539 20.09 40.80 20.25
N LEU A 540 18.93 40.34 19.78
CA LEU A 540 18.27 40.92 18.61
C LEU A 540 17.82 42.37 18.87
N ILE A 541 17.23 42.64 20.04
CA ILE A 541 16.83 44.01 20.44
C ILE A 541 18.04 44.93 20.50
N ASN A 542 19.14 44.48 21.10
CA ASN A 542 20.36 45.29 21.28
C ASN A 542 21.05 45.61 19.94
N ASN A 543 20.85 44.78 18.91
CA ASN A 543 21.47 44.95 17.59
C ASN A 543 20.48 45.38 16.50
N LYS A 544 19.22 45.65 16.84
CA LYS A 544 18.10 45.88 15.89
C LYS A 544 18.40 46.85 14.75
N ASP A 545 19.18 47.90 14.99
CA ASP A 545 19.48 48.93 13.99
C ASP A 545 20.41 48.44 12.86
N LYS A 546 21.03 47.26 13.04
CA LYS A 546 21.94 46.63 12.07
C LYS A 546 21.32 45.41 11.37
N LEU A 547 20.14 44.97 11.83
CA LEU A 547 19.55 43.71 11.42
C LEU A 547 18.39 43.93 10.43
N VAL A 548 18.26 43.00 9.48
CA VAL A 548 17.03 42.80 8.71
C VAL A 548 16.46 41.44 9.09
N ILE A 549 15.20 41.41 9.54
CA ILE A 549 14.52 40.19 9.98
C ILE A 549 13.32 39.92 9.06
N GLU A 550 13.26 38.74 8.46
CA GLU A 550 12.23 38.31 7.51
C GLU A 550 11.54 37.02 7.99
N VAL A 551 10.23 36.91 7.75
CA VAL A 551 9.43 35.70 8.03
C VAL A 551 9.49 34.76 6.82
N GLY A 552 10.19 33.64 6.98
CA GLY A 552 10.32 32.58 5.99
C GLY A 552 9.13 31.61 5.97
N GLU A 553 9.40 30.36 5.61
CA GLU A 553 8.40 29.28 5.53
C GLU A 553 7.71 28.99 6.87
N THR A 554 6.42 28.66 6.80
CA THR A 554 5.60 28.21 7.94
C THR A 554 5.08 26.80 7.66
N GLU A 555 5.36 25.86 8.54
CA GLU A 555 4.91 24.46 8.47
C GLU A 555 3.94 24.14 9.60
N LEU A 556 2.95 23.29 9.33
CA LEU A 556 1.95 22.87 10.31
C LEU A 556 2.15 21.41 10.76
N TRP A 557 2.00 21.17 12.06
CA TRP A 557 2.32 19.92 12.74
C TRP A 557 1.18 19.47 13.66
N ALA A 558 1.04 18.15 13.85
CA ALA A 558 0.03 17.54 14.72
C ALA A 558 0.66 17.03 16.03
N MET A 559 -0.10 17.04 17.14
CA MET A 559 0.40 16.72 18.50
C MET A 559 0.96 15.30 18.64
N SER A 560 0.58 14.35 17.78
CA SER A 560 1.25 13.06 17.71
C SER A 560 2.54 13.24 16.90
N GLU A 561 3.60 13.69 17.57
CA GLU A 561 4.97 13.60 17.05
C GLU A 561 5.19 12.16 16.54
N PRO A 562 5.75 11.97 15.33
CA PRO A 562 6.47 12.92 14.49
C PRO A 562 5.66 13.51 13.32
N HIS A 563 4.33 13.59 13.37
CA HIS A 563 3.52 13.76 12.15
C HIS A 563 3.23 15.22 11.76
N ARG A 564 3.46 15.54 10.48
CA ARG A 564 2.95 16.77 9.85
C ARG A 564 1.43 16.77 9.81
N ALA A 565 0.82 17.95 9.94
CA ALA A 565 -0.62 18.09 9.94
C ALA A 565 -1.21 17.74 8.56
N GLU A 566 -2.26 16.93 8.52
CA GLU A 566 -2.97 16.60 7.28
C GLU A 566 -3.78 17.77 6.71
N SER A 567 -4.11 18.73 7.58
CA SER A 567 -4.88 19.92 7.26
C SER A 567 -4.51 21.09 8.21
N PRO A 568 -4.80 22.34 7.82
CA PRO A 568 -4.64 23.48 8.71
C PRO A 568 -5.45 23.39 10.01
N SER A 569 -6.68 22.88 9.93
CA SER A 569 -7.56 22.74 11.08
C SER A 569 -7.11 21.68 12.09
N SER A 570 -6.40 20.64 11.64
CA SER A 570 -5.88 19.59 12.53
C SER A 570 -4.54 19.96 13.17
N ALA A 571 -3.91 21.05 12.74
CA ALA A 571 -2.62 21.47 13.27
C ALA A 571 -2.74 21.93 14.73
N THR A 572 -1.82 21.49 15.57
CA THR A 572 -1.71 21.91 16.97
C THR A 572 -0.40 22.64 17.23
N GLU A 573 0.57 22.45 16.33
CA GLU A 573 1.85 23.15 16.34
C GLU A 573 2.14 23.76 14.98
N ALA A 574 2.95 24.81 14.98
CA ALA A 574 3.47 25.42 13.77
C ALA A 574 4.94 25.78 13.97
N ARG A 575 5.74 25.61 12.93
CA ARG A 575 7.17 25.95 12.92
C ARG A 575 7.40 26.99 11.83
N THR A 576 7.93 28.16 12.19
CA THR A 576 8.15 29.28 11.25
C THR A 576 9.61 29.66 11.20
N LYS A 577 10.20 29.67 9.99
CA LYS A 577 11.57 30.17 9.76
C LYS A 577 11.63 31.68 9.96
N ILE A 578 12.69 32.15 10.60
CA ILE A 578 13.07 33.54 10.69
C ILE A 578 14.45 33.70 10.10
N ILE A 579 14.59 34.59 9.12
CA ILE A 579 15.85 34.86 8.45
C ILE A 579 16.36 36.20 8.96
N ILE A 580 17.54 36.18 9.58
CA ILE A 580 18.17 37.36 10.17
C ILE A 580 19.43 37.67 9.37
N LYS A 581 19.49 38.87 8.78
CA LYS A 581 20.62 39.34 7.98
C LYS A 581 21.37 40.42 8.74
N ASP A 582 22.66 40.20 8.96
CA ASP A 582 23.63 41.17 9.50
C ASP A 582 24.72 41.39 8.43
N GLY A 583 24.52 42.40 7.60
CA GLY A 583 25.36 42.63 6.41
C GLY A 583 25.35 41.43 5.46
N LYS A 584 26.46 40.70 5.39
CA LYS A 584 26.60 39.47 4.57
C LYS A 584 26.29 38.18 5.33
N ASN A 585 26.18 38.25 6.66
CA ASN A 585 25.91 37.09 7.50
C ASN A 585 24.41 36.83 7.53
N ILE A 586 24.00 35.59 7.28
CA ILE A 586 22.59 35.16 7.35
C ILE A 586 22.50 34.07 8.42
N ILE A 587 21.68 34.32 9.43
CA ILE A 587 21.35 33.36 10.49
C ILE A 587 19.89 32.98 10.34
N LYS A 588 19.58 31.68 10.41
CA LYS A 588 18.20 31.19 10.38
C LYS A 588 17.82 30.70 11.77
N TYR A 589 16.68 31.18 12.26
CA TYR A 589 16.02 30.70 13.47
C TYR A 589 14.69 30.03 13.10
N LYS A 590 14.18 29.24 14.04
CA LYS A 590 12.89 28.58 13.99
C LYS A 590 12.07 29.05 15.19
N ILE A 591 10.90 29.62 14.95
CA ILE A 591 9.90 29.89 15.99
C ILE A 591 8.93 28.72 16.02
N VAL A 592 8.75 28.12 17.20
CA VAL A 592 7.70 27.12 17.45
C VAL A 592 6.51 27.80 18.10
N LEU A 593 5.33 27.61 17.53
CA LEU A 593 4.05 28.03 18.06
C LEU A 593 3.20 26.80 18.37
N SER A 594 2.39 26.87 19.41
CA SER A 594 1.38 25.84 19.68
C SER A 594 0.03 26.45 20.05
N ARG A 595 -1.03 25.68 19.85
CA ARG A 595 -2.39 25.99 20.30
C ARG A 595 -3.02 24.78 20.98
N ILE A 596 -4.00 25.05 21.83
CA ILE A 596 -4.85 24.04 22.43
C ILE A 596 -6.20 24.07 21.70
N TYR A 597 -6.60 22.97 21.07
CA TYR A 597 -7.84 22.88 20.28
C TYR A 597 -7.99 24.01 19.22
N TRP A 598 -9.10 24.75 19.27
CA TRP A 598 -9.47 25.82 18.32
C TRP A 598 -8.96 27.21 18.76
N ASP A 599 -8.11 27.27 19.78
CA ASP A 599 -7.53 28.53 20.26
C ASP A 599 -6.52 29.10 19.25
N GLU A 600 -6.12 30.36 19.48
CA GLU A 600 -5.07 30.99 18.69
C GLU A 600 -3.70 30.36 18.98
N PHE A 601 -2.81 30.38 17.98
CA PHE A 601 -1.41 29.98 18.15
C PHE A 601 -0.67 30.94 19.07
N ILE A 602 0.17 30.39 19.95
CA ILE A 602 1.01 31.15 20.89
C ILE A 602 2.47 30.73 20.69
N ILE A 603 3.38 31.71 20.64
CA ILE A 603 4.82 31.47 20.56
C ILE A 603 5.27 30.74 21.83
N LYS A 604 6.04 29.67 21.64
CA LYS A 604 6.62 28.86 22.72
C LYS A 604 8.13 29.02 22.79
N THR A 605 8.82 28.85 21.66
CA THR A 605 10.28 28.77 21.63
C THR A 605 10.87 29.37 20.36
N TRP A 606 12.14 29.76 20.45
CA TRP A 606 13.05 30.09 19.38
C TRP A 606 14.22 29.10 19.41
N ASP A 607 14.54 28.53 18.26
CA ASP A 607 15.59 27.53 18.13
C ASP A 607 16.47 27.85 16.91
N THR A 608 17.75 27.49 16.98
CA THR A 608 18.71 27.63 15.88
C THR A 608 18.78 26.39 14.99
N ASP A 609 18.17 25.27 15.37
CA ASP A 609 18.03 24.13 14.46
C ASP A 609 17.29 24.61 13.20
N PRO A 610 17.83 24.37 11.97
CA PRO A 610 17.15 24.72 10.71
C PRO A 610 15.71 24.16 10.63
N LEU A 611 14.91 24.42 9.59
CA LEU A 611 13.81 23.47 9.30
C LEU A 611 14.32 22.42 8.33
N SER A 612 13.90 21.18 8.54
CA SER A 612 14.08 20.09 7.61
C SER A 612 12.81 19.22 7.57
N VAL A 613 12.63 18.41 6.52
CA VAL A 613 11.44 17.57 6.38
C VAL A 613 11.40 16.56 7.51
N SER A 614 12.56 15.99 7.85
CA SER A 614 12.70 14.86 8.78
C SER A 614 12.96 15.23 10.24
N GLN A 615 12.76 16.48 10.64
CA GLN A 615 13.07 16.94 11.99
C GLN A 615 12.15 16.36 13.06
N LEU A 616 12.80 15.62 13.96
CA LEU A 616 12.31 15.25 15.28
C LEU A 616 13.15 15.97 16.33
N TYR A 617 12.47 16.51 17.35
CA TYR A 617 12.96 17.26 18.51
C TYR A 617 14.45 17.58 18.58
#